data_AF-A0A2N9IUW3-F1
#
_entry.id   AF-A0A2N9IUW3-F1
#
_cell.length_a   1.000
_cell.length_b   1.000
_cell.length_c   1.000
_cell.angle_alpha   90.00
_cell.angle_beta   90.00
_cell.angle_gamma   90.00
#
_symmetry.space_group_name_H-M   'P 1'
#
loop_
_entity.id
_entity.type
_entity.pdbx_description
1 polymer ?
#
loop_
_entity_poly.entity_id
_entity_poly.type
_entity_poly.pdbx_seq_one_letter_code
_entity_poly.pdbx_strand_id
1 'polypeptide(L)'
;MGWRHPEISLEEMVKLTKGFVDILILASGYQSSARLAHWDALNIKKAFQWGLFFETVFSRLSISDIYQDSVKELDAALSEMTSSASFPQGLAHLSSATLTKARGYVIQHLIHTVALRVAHLTHFLTAIIEMDLDELSETEHDSLNAYLNRLTLHNSSLISVPDKKNSVISSLDIGNDLTKYVVQEILKRKCAVSCISTVETGLDILSNTIRHGSESDNNLLNEQLNHGKAPT
;
A
#
# COMPACT_ATOMS: atom_id res chain seq x y z
N MET A 1 35.13 8.04 2.61
CA MET A 1 34.11 7.00 2.38
C MET A 1 33.92 6.27 3.71
N GLY A 2 32.75 6.44 4.32
CA GLY A 2 32.32 5.79 5.56
C GLY A 2 31.46 4.54 5.33
N TRP A 3 31.16 4.22 4.07
CA TRP A 3 30.51 2.99 3.64
C TRP A 3 31.36 1.74 3.94
N ARG A 4 30.81 0.80 4.69
CA ARG A 4 31.52 -0.40 5.19
C ARG A 4 30.79 -1.71 4.92
N HIS A 5 29.76 -1.74 4.06
CA HIS A 5 29.07 -2.99 3.75
C HIS A 5 29.99 -3.95 2.99
N PRO A 6 30.13 -5.22 3.42
CA PRO A 6 31.18 -6.12 2.93
C PRO A 6 30.98 -6.59 1.48
N GLU A 7 29.72 -6.69 1.03
CA GLU A 7 29.37 -7.37 -0.24
C GLU A 7 28.82 -6.43 -1.32
N ILE A 8 28.36 -5.23 -0.94
CA ILE A 8 27.60 -4.36 -1.82
C ILE A 8 28.18 -2.96 -1.70
N SER A 9 28.56 -2.35 -2.82
CA SER A 9 29.04 -0.96 -2.83
C SER A 9 27.88 0.02 -2.59
N LEU A 10 28.18 1.24 -2.14
CA LEU A 10 27.14 2.26 -1.97
C LEU A 10 26.41 2.55 -3.29
N GLU A 11 27.15 2.65 -4.40
CA GLU A 11 26.58 2.88 -5.74
C GLU A 11 25.62 1.76 -6.14
N GLU A 12 26.02 0.51 -5.90
CA GLU A 12 25.19 -0.65 -6.18
C GLU A 12 23.95 -0.70 -5.28
N MET A 13 24.07 -0.34 -3.99
CA MET A 13 22.94 -0.24 -3.08
C MET A 13 21.90 0.77 -3.59
N VAL A 14 22.34 1.97 -3.99
CA VAL A 14 21.47 2.99 -4.58
C VAL A 14 20.82 2.49 -5.88
N LYS A 15 21.55 1.76 -6.72
CA LYS A 15 21.00 1.15 -7.94
C LYS A 15 19.92 0.11 -7.65
N LEU A 16 20.14 -0.75 -6.65
CA LEU A 16 19.14 -1.71 -6.18
C LEU A 16 17.90 -0.99 -5.66
N THR A 17 18.07 0.09 -4.89
CA THR A 17 16.94 0.90 -4.41
C THR A 17 16.15 1.53 -5.56
N LYS A 18 16.81 2.01 -6.62
CA LYS A 18 16.11 2.49 -7.84
C LYS A 18 15.26 1.39 -8.47
N GLY A 19 15.82 0.19 -8.65
CA GLY A 19 15.08 -0.95 -9.19
C GLY A 19 13.87 -1.33 -8.31
N PHE A 20 13.99 -1.19 -7.00
CA PHE A 20 12.86 -1.40 -6.08
C PHE A 20 11.78 -0.33 -6.20
N VAL A 21 12.17 0.93 -6.37
CA VAL A 21 11.24 2.02 -6.66
C VAL A 21 10.49 1.74 -7.96
N ASP A 22 11.15 1.26 -9.01
CA ASP A 22 10.50 0.87 -10.26
C ASP A 22 9.47 -0.26 -10.05
N ILE A 23 9.78 -1.25 -9.21
CA ILE A 23 8.84 -2.30 -8.79
C ILE A 23 7.61 -1.70 -8.08
N LEU A 24 7.80 -0.75 -7.16
CA LEU A 24 6.70 -0.09 -6.45
C LEU A 24 5.84 0.78 -7.38
N ILE A 25 6.45 1.46 -8.36
CA ILE A 25 5.72 2.20 -9.40
C ILE A 25 4.86 1.24 -10.22
N LEU A 26 5.41 0.10 -10.65
CA LEU A 26 4.64 -0.91 -11.39
C LEU A 26 3.54 -1.55 -10.54
N ALA A 27 3.80 -1.77 -9.25
CA ALA A 27 2.80 -2.22 -8.29
C ALA A 27 1.66 -1.20 -8.15
N SER A 28 1.95 0.09 -8.39
CA SER A 28 0.96 1.17 -8.41
C SER A 28 0.02 1.14 -9.60
N GLY A 29 0.18 0.18 -10.52
CA GLY A 29 -0.91 -0.31 -11.34
C GLY A 29 -0.82 -0.07 -12.84
N TYR A 30 0.03 0.83 -13.32
CA TYR A 30 0.23 1.04 -14.76
C TYR A 30 1.70 0.92 -15.14
N GLN A 31 1.96 0.24 -16.26
CA GLN A 31 3.25 0.27 -16.93
C GLN A 31 3.33 1.46 -17.89
N SER A 32 4.53 1.77 -18.39
CA SER A 32 4.78 2.92 -19.28
C SER A 32 3.93 2.92 -20.56
N SER A 33 3.37 1.78 -20.97
CA SER A 33 2.42 1.65 -22.09
C SER A 33 0.98 2.05 -21.75
N ALA A 34 0.73 2.61 -20.56
CA ALA A 34 -0.60 2.91 -19.99
C ALA A 34 -1.51 1.68 -19.85
N ARG A 35 -0.97 0.47 -20.03
CA ARG A 35 -1.67 -0.77 -19.69
C ARG A 35 -1.56 -1.04 -18.21
N LEU A 36 -2.53 -1.77 -17.69
CA LEU A 36 -2.43 -2.27 -16.33
C LEU A 36 -1.19 -3.16 -16.20
N ALA A 37 -0.42 -2.94 -15.14
CA ALA A 37 0.66 -3.84 -14.76
C ALA A 37 0.05 -5.21 -14.44
N HIS A 38 0.63 -6.26 -15.00
CA HIS A 38 0.21 -7.63 -14.72
C HIS A 38 1.04 -8.18 -13.56
N TRP A 39 0.35 -8.65 -12.52
CA TRP A 39 0.94 -9.24 -11.33
C TRP A 39 0.34 -10.63 -11.13
N ASP A 40 1.11 -11.65 -11.48
CA ASP A 40 0.82 -13.04 -11.12
C ASP A 40 1.42 -13.37 -9.74
N ALA A 41 1.09 -14.54 -9.20
CA ALA A 41 1.56 -14.93 -7.87
C ALA A 41 3.09 -14.95 -7.79
N LEU A 42 3.76 -15.42 -8.85
CA LEU A 42 5.22 -15.51 -8.90
C LEU A 42 5.90 -14.14 -8.82
N ASN A 43 5.45 -13.16 -9.61
CA ASN A 43 6.03 -11.82 -9.61
C ASN A 43 5.70 -11.07 -8.31
N ILE A 44 4.54 -11.33 -7.70
CA ILE A 44 4.22 -10.83 -6.36
C ILE A 44 5.20 -11.37 -5.33
N LYS A 45 5.46 -12.69 -5.31
CA LYS A 45 6.49 -13.29 -4.43
C LYS A 45 7.85 -12.65 -4.63
N LYS A 46 8.27 -12.42 -5.87
CA LYS A 46 9.53 -11.73 -6.17
C LYS A 46 9.56 -10.32 -5.61
N ALA A 47 8.49 -9.54 -5.73
CA ALA A 47 8.41 -8.21 -5.14
C ALA A 47 8.57 -8.26 -3.61
N PHE A 48 7.98 -9.26 -2.95
CA PHE A 48 8.20 -9.49 -1.52
C PHE A 48 9.63 -9.89 -1.18
N GLN A 49 10.29 -10.72 -2.00
CA GLN A 49 11.70 -11.07 -1.80
C GLN A 49 12.61 -9.84 -1.90
N TRP A 50 12.34 -8.93 -2.83
CA TRP A 50 13.01 -7.62 -2.88
C TRP A 50 12.78 -6.83 -1.60
N GLY A 51 11.55 -6.78 -1.10
CA GLY A 51 11.25 -6.15 0.19
C GLY A 51 12.04 -6.78 1.35
N LEU A 52 12.01 -8.11 1.47
CA LEU A 52 12.73 -8.86 2.52
C LEU A 52 14.24 -8.63 2.47
N PHE A 53 14.82 -8.56 1.26
CA PHE A 53 16.23 -8.23 1.06
C PHE A 53 16.57 -6.90 1.71
N PHE A 54 15.81 -5.83 1.41
CA PHE A 54 16.07 -4.51 2.01
C PHE A 54 15.83 -4.50 3.50
N GLU A 55 14.75 -5.11 3.99
CA GLU A 55 14.48 -5.20 5.43
C GLU A 55 15.66 -5.88 6.16
N THR A 56 16.20 -6.95 5.60
CA THR A 56 17.34 -7.69 6.16
C THR A 56 18.61 -6.84 6.16
N VAL A 57 18.95 -6.22 5.03
CA VAL A 57 20.16 -5.40 4.89
C VAL A 57 20.11 -4.19 5.83
N PHE A 58 19.01 -3.42 5.79
CA PHE A 58 18.92 -2.18 6.57
C PHE A 58 18.74 -2.43 8.06
N SER A 59 18.03 -3.50 8.47
CA SER A 59 17.97 -3.86 9.89
C SER A 59 19.36 -4.17 10.44
N ARG A 60 20.21 -4.88 9.69
CA ARG A 60 21.60 -5.16 10.10
C ARG A 60 22.43 -3.88 10.19
N LEU A 61 22.27 -2.95 9.24
CA LEU A 61 22.96 -1.66 9.25
C LEU A 61 22.53 -0.78 10.42
N SER A 62 21.25 -0.80 10.81
CA SER A 62 20.73 0.02 11.91
C SER A 62 21.10 -0.49 13.31
N ILE A 63 21.32 -1.80 13.48
CA ILE A 63 21.61 -2.40 14.80
C ILE A 63 23.08 -2.22 15.22
N SER A 64 24.00 -2.14 14.26
CA SER A 64 25.43 -2.10 14.56
C SER A 64 25.98 -0.67 14.58
N ASP A 65 26.61 -0.29 15.69
CA ASP A 65 27.32 0.99 15.83
C ASP A 65 28.43 1.17 14.78
N ILE A 66 28.96 0.07 14.23
CA ILE A 66 30.02 0.06 13.22
C ILE A 66 29.56 0.67 11.90
N TYR A 67 28.26 0.62 11.60
CA TYR A 67 27.66 1.09 10.35
C TYR A 67 27.00 2.47 10.44
N GLN A 68 27.10 3.17 11.58
CA GLN A 68 26.48 4.50 11.75
C GLN A 68 26.90 5.49 10.65
N ASP A 69 28.17 5.52 10.29
CA ASP A 69 28.66 6.37 9.19
C ASP A 69 28.14 5.89 7.82
N SER A 70 28.00 4.57 7.63
CA SER A 70 27.44 3.98 6.40
C SER A 70 25.97 4.31 6.22
N VAL A 71 25.18 4.30 7.30
CA VAL A 71 23.76 4.68 7.29
C VAL A 71 23.61 6.15 6.92
N LYS A 72 24.42 7.04 7.52
CA LYS A 72 24.40 8.47 7.19
C LYS A 72 24.78 8.74 5.73
N GLU A 73 25.82 8.07 5.23
CA GLU A 73 26.27 8.21 3.85
C GLU A 73 25.21 7.70 2.86
N LEU A 74 24.55 6.58 3.18
CA LEU A 74 23.44 6.06 2.40
C LEU A 74 22.23 6.99 2.41
N ASP A 75 21.80 7.48 3.57
CA ASP A 75 20.65 8.39 3.65
C ASP A 75 20.91 9.70 2.92
N ALA A 76 22.15 10.19 2.90
CA ALA A 76 22.54 11.32 2.05
C ALA A 76 22.38 10.99 0.56
N ALA A 77 22.86 9.82 0.11
CA ALA A 77 22.72 9.39 -1.28
C ALA A 77 21.27 9.14 -1.69
N LEU A 78 20.45 8.59 -0.79
CA LEU A 78 19.01 8.42 -1.00
C LEU A 78 18.30 9.77 -1.07
N SER A 79 18.65 10.72 -0.21
CA SER A 79 18.10 12.09 -0.24
C SER A 79 18.43 12.82 -1.55
N GLU A 80 19.67 12.67 -2.04
CA GLU A 80 20.06 13.20 -3.35
C GLU A 80 19.22 12.56 -4.46
N MET A 81 19.06 11.23 -4.45
CA MET A 81 18.25 10.51 -5.42
C MET A 81 16.78 10.94 -5.40
N THR A 82 16.16 11.07 -4.22
CA THR A 82 14.74 11.44 -4.09
C THR A 82 14.47 12.91 -4.41
N SER A 83 15.50 13.77 -4.37
CA SER A 83 15.41 15.19 -4.73
C SER A 83 15.24 15.46 -6.24
N SER A 84 15.45 14.44 -7.09
CA SER A 84 15.25 14.58 -8.53
C SER A 84 13.80 14.93 -8.86
N ALA A 85 13.60 15.89 -9.77
CA ALA A 85 12.27 16.30 -10.23
C ALA A 85 11.47 15.16 -10.91
N SER A 86 12.16 14.12 -11.39
CA SER A 86 11.53 12.94 -12.00
C SER A 86 11.21 11.83 -11.01
N PHE A 87 11.57 12.00 -9.72
CA PHE A 87 11.35 10.98 -8.71
C PHE A 87 9.87 10.96 -8.28
N PRO A 88 9.26 9.78 -8.04
CA PRO A 88 7.86 9.72 -7.62
C PRO A 88 7.63 10.42 -6.27
N GLN A 89 6.78 11.45 -6.26
CA GLN A 89 6.52 12.23 -5.04
C GLN A 89 5.96 11.40 -3.88
N GLY A 90 5.19 10.34 -4.18
CA GLY A 90 4.69 9.41 -3.18
C GLY A 90 5.78 8.63 -2.43
N LEU A 91 7.00 8.59 -2.97
CA LEU A 91 8.16 7.92 -2.41
C LEU A 91 9.27 8.91 -2.01
N ALA A 92 9.03 10.22 -2.05
CA ALA A 92 10.07 11.23 -1.79
C ALA A 92 10.69 11.15 -0.37
N HIS A 93 10.02 10.47 0.56
CA HIS A 93 10.47 10.25 1.93
C HIS A 93 11.34 8.99 2.11
N LEU A 94 11.76 8.34 1.01
CA LEU A 94 12.55 7.12 1.05
C LEU A 94 13.91 7.36 1.73
N SER A 95 14.19 6.54 2.73
CA SER A 95 15.42 6.48 3.52
C SER A 95 15.71 5.04 3.96
N SER A 96 16.90 4.80 4.51
CA SER A 96 17.27 3.55 5.15
C SER A 96 16.23 3.10 6.18
N ALA A 97 15.75 4.03 7.01
CA ALA A 97 14.72 3.79 8.01
C ALA A 97 13.39 3.35 7.39
N THR A 98 12.95 3.97 6.30
CA THR A 98 11.72 3.52 5.61
C THR A 98 11.89 2.16 4.94
N LEU A 99 13.08 1.87 4.39
CA LEU A 99 13.37 0.60 3.72
C LEU A 99 13.46 -0.58 4.70
N THR A 100 13.59 -0.34 6.01
CA THR A 100 13.36 -1.38 7.04
C THR A 100 11.91 -1.91 7.07
N LYS A 101 10.99 -1.26 6.34
CA LYS A 101 9.58 -1.66 6.20
C LYS A 101 9.20 -1.94 4.74
N ALA A 102 10.17 -2.32 3.91
CA ALA A 102 10.00 -2.43 2.46
C ALA A 102 8.85 -3.38 2.03
N ARG A 103 8.61 -4.50 2.73
CA ARG A 103 7.45 -5.38 2.42
C ARG A 103 6.12 -4.69 2.70
N GLY A 104 6.05 -3.84 3.72
CA GLY A 104 4.90 -2.99 3.99
C GLY A 104 4.57 -2.08 2.80
N TYR A 105 5.59 -1.48 2.18
CA TYR A 105 5.42 -0.68 0.96
C TYR A 105 4.91 -1.51 -0.21
N VAL A 106 5.45 -2.72 -0.44
CA VAL A 106 4.97 -3.64 -1.49
C VAL A 106 3.48 -3.91 -1.32
N ILE A 107 3.04 -4.21 -0.08
CA ILE A 107 1.64 -4.48 0.24
C ILE A 107 0.76 -3.25 -0.03
N GLN A 108 1.16 -2.08 0.47
CA GLN A 108 0.42 -0.85 0.24
C GLN A 108 0.28 -0.54 -1.26
N HIS A 109 1.35 -0.72 -2.04
CA HIS A 109 1.33 -0.42 -3.47
C HIS A 109 0.51 -1.44 -4.25
N LEU A 110 0.56 -2.73 -3.91
CA LEU A 110 -0.27 -3.78 -4.54
C LEU A 110 -1.75 -3.72 -4.13
N ILE A 111 -2.06 -3.17 -2.94
CA ILE A 111 -3.42 -3.12 -2.41
C ILE A 111 -4.10 -1.80 -2.68
N HIS A 112 -3.48 -0.62 -2.52
CA HIS A 112 -4.18 0.68 -2.42
C HIS A 112 -4.26 1.53 -3.69
N THR A 113 -3.47 1.22 -4.71
CA THR A 113 -3.18 2.18 -5.79
C THR A 113 -4.15 2.13 -6.98
N VAL A 114 -4.74 0.98 -7.29
CA VAL A 114 -5.70 0.79 -8.41
C VAL A 114 -6.95 0.03 -7.96
N ALA A 115 -8.03 0.07 -8.74
CA ALA A 115 -9.18 -0.82 -8.58
C ALA A 115 -8.73 -2.28 -8.39
N LEU A 116 -9.00 -2.81 -7.19
CA LEU A 116 -8.59 -4.15 -6.80
C LEU A 116 -9.49 -5.16 -7.53
N ARG A 117 -9.02 -5.63 -8.69
CA ARG A 117 -9.73 -6.63 -9.50
C ARG A 117 -9.68 -7.99 -8.82
N VAL A 118 -10.73 -8.78 -8.98
CA VAL A 118 -10.81 -10.15 -8.44
C VAL A 118 -9.59 -10.97 -8.86
N ALA A 119 -9.22 -10.95 -10.15
CA ALA A 119 -8.06 -11.69 -10.64
C ALA A 119 -6.75 -11.26 -9.95
N HIS A 120 -6.52 -9.96 -9.73
CA HIS A 120 -5.33 -9.46 -9.03
C HIS A 120 -5.34 -9.91 -7.57
N LEU A 121 -6.48 -9.75 -6.90
CA LEU A 121 -6.64 -10.16 -5.51
C LEU A 121 -6.41 -11.67 -5.33
N THR A 122 -6.87 -12.50 -6.28
CA THR A 122 -6.60 -13.94 -6.28
C THR A 122 -5.10 -14.22 -6.34
N HIS A 123 -4.38 -13.69 -7.33
CA HIS A 123 -2.93 -13.91 -7.44
C HIS A 123 -2.17 -13.39 -6.21
N PHE A 124 -2.60 -12.24 -5.68
CA PHE A 124 -2.02 -11.66 -4.48
C PHE A 124 -2.22 -12.57 -3.27
N LEU A 125 -3.46 -12.96 -2.95
CA LEU A 125 -3.73 -13.86 -1.82
C LEU A 125 -3.06 -15.22 -1.98
N THR A 126 -3.02 -15.78 -3.19
CA THR A 126 -2.27 -17.00 -3.49
C THR A 126 -0.78 -16.85 -3.14
N ALA A 127 -0.14 -15.76 -3.57
CA ALA A 127 1.27 -15.52 -3.25
C ALA A 127 1.52 -15.42 -1.74
N ILE A 128 0.65 -14.74 -1.00
CA ILE A 128 0.77 -14.59 0.47
C ILE A 128 0.63 -15.95 1.17
N ILE A 129 -0.41 -16.71 0.83
CA ILE A 129 -0.66 -18.04 1.41
C ILE A 129 0.52 -18.97 1.12
N GLU A 130 1.00 -19.00 -0.13
CA GLU A 130 2.12 -19.86 -0.49
C GLU A 130 3.41 -19.42 0.24
N MET A 131 3.67 -18.12 0.40
CA MET A 131 4.83 -17.64 1.15
C MET A 131 4.78 -18.05 2.64
N ASP A 132 3.61 -17.92 3.29
CA ASP A 132 3.45 -18.34 4.69
C ASP A 132 3.56 -19.86 4.83
N LEU A 133 3.05 -20.63 3.86
CA LEU A 133 3.20 -22.09 3.83
C LEU A 133 4.65 -22.52 3.61
N ASP A 134 5.37 -21.84 2.70
CA ASP A 134 6.79 -22.09 2.43
C ASP A 134 7.59 -21.87 3.73
N GLU A 135 7.37 -20.77 4.44
CA GLU A 135 8.01 -20.47 5.75
C GLU A 135 7.66 -21.51 6.83
N LEU A 136 6.38 -21.88 6.95
CA LEU A 136 5.93 -22.88 7.92
C LEU A 136 6.51 -24.26 7.62
N SER A 137 6.69 -24.61 6.34
CA SER A 137 7.22 -25.92 5.94
C SER A 137 8.68 -26.13 6.38
N GLU A 138 9.43 -25.05 6.63
CA GLU A 138 10.80 -25.12 7.14
C GLU A 138 10.86 -25.53 8.62
N THR A 139 9.76 -25.31 9.37
CA THR A 139 9.74 -25.45 10.84
C THR A 139 8.72 -26.46 11.36
N GLU A 140 7.62 -26.68 10.63
CA GLU A 140 6.48 -27.52 11.03
C GLU A 140 6.25 -28.68 10.06
N HIS A 141 5.98 -29.87 10.59
CA HIS A 141 5.77 -31.08 9.79
C HIS A 141 4.44 -31.07 9.00
N ASP A 142 3.45 -30.30 9.47
CA ASP A 142 2.14 -30.11 8.85
C ASP A 142 1.84 -28.62 8.70
N SER A 143 2.50 -27.99 7.73
CA SER A 143 2.42 -26.54 7.49
C SER A 143 1.00 -26.05 7.17
N LEU A 144 0.15 -26.90 6.57
CA LEU A 144 -1.22 -26.54 6.26
C LEU A 144 -2.08 -26.43 7.53
N ASN A 145 -2.02 -27.43 8.42
CA ASN A 145 -2.74 -27.34 9.69
C ASN A 145 -2.20 -26.21 10.58
N ALA A 146 -0.89 -26.00 10.58
CA ALA A 146 -0.26 -24.86 11.23
C ALA A 146 -0.82 -23.51 10.75
N TYR A 147 -0.86 -23.34 9.42
CA TYR A 147 -1.39 -22.14 8.78
C TYR A 147 -2.87 -21.92 9.12
N LEU A 148 -3.70 -22.96 9.03
CA LEU A 148 -5.12 -22.87 9.37
C LEU A 148 -5.36 -22.53 10.85
N ASN A 149 -4.53 -23.07 11.76
CA ASN A 149 -4.58 -22.71 13.18
C ASN A 149 -4.21 -21.24 13.39
N ARG A 150 -3.15 -20.75 12.75
CA ARG A 150 -2.78 -19.31 12.76
C ARG A 150 -3.94 -18.45 12.24
N LEU A 151 -4.49 -18.78 11.08
CA LEU A 151 -5.61 -18.04 10.49
C LEU A 151 -6.84 -17.97 11.43
N THR A 152 -7.14 -19.08 12.11
CA THR A 152 -8.23 -19.14 13.09
C THR A 152 -7.98 -18.22 14.30
N LEU A 153 -6.75 -18.18 14.80
CA LEU A 153 -6.32 -17.27 15.87
C LEU A 153 -6.40 -15.80 15.44
N HIS A 154 -6.07 -15.48 14.19
CA HIS A 154 -6.18 -14.11 13.68
C HIS A 154 -7.63 -13.65 13.54
N ASN A 155 -8.52 -14.53 13.12
CA ASN A 155 -9.94 -14.20 12.98
C ASN A 155 -10.57 -13.84 14.33
N SER A 156 -10.24 -14.58 15.40
CA SER A 156 -10.74 -14.25 16.75
C SER A 156 -10.21 -12.91 17.28
N SER A 157 -8.96 -12.56 16.95
CA SER A 157 -8.35 -11.27 17.30
C SER A 157 -8.90 -10.08 16.51
N LEU A 158 -9.40 -10.28 15.29
CA LEU A 158 -9.95 -9.20 14.46
C LEU A 158 -11.41 -8.88 14.80
N ILE A 159 -12.13 -9.81 15.44
CA ILE A 159 -13.53 -9.63 15.87
C ILE A 159 -13.61 -8.79 17.16
N SER A 160 -12.54 -8.71 17.96
CA SER A 160 -12.43 -7.69 19.00
C SER A 160 -12.15 -6.34 18.35
N VAL A 161 -13.16 -5.47 18.36
CA VAL A 161 -13.21 -4.09 17.83
C VAL A 161 -11.83 -3.41 17.74
N PRO A 162 -11.48 -2.79 16.59
CA PRO A 162 -10.29 -1.94 16.50
C PRO A 162 -10.56 -0.65 17.25
N ASP A 163 -10.33 -0.66 18.56
CA ASP A 163 -10.37 0.56 19.35
C ASP A 163 -9.25 1.49 18.88
N LYS A 164 -9.66 2.74 18.67
CA LYS A 164 -8.95 3.83 18.02
C LYS A 164 -7.72 4.24 18.83
N LYS A 165 -6.63 3.48 18.77
CA LYS A 165 -5.29 3.93 19.19
C LYS A 165 -4.27 3.48 18.16
N ASN A 166 -3.46 4.44 17.73
CA ASN A 166 -2.28 4.26 16.89
C ASN A 166 -1.46 3.07 17.38
N SER A 167 -1.72 1.89 16.81
CA SER A 167 -0.83 0.76 16.95
C SER A 167 0.42 1.16 16.16
N VAL A 168 1.41 1.65 16.89
CA VAL A 168 2.78 1.71 16.39
C VAL A 168 3.16 0.26 16.13
N ILE A 169 2.96 -0.16 14.88
CA ILE A 169 3.35 -1.48 14.39
C ILE A 169 4.87 -1.53 14.55
N SER A 170 5.32 -2.28 15.56
CA SER A 170 6.70 -2.71 15.67
C SER A 170 7.00 -3.53 14.42
N SER A 171 7.88 -3.01 13.56
CA SER A 171 8.26 -3.59 12.27
C SER A 171 9.03 -4.91 12.39
N LEU A 172 9.20 -5.44 13.60
CA LEU A 172 9.80 -6.74 13.84
C LEU A 172 8.84 -7.90 13.51
N ASP A 173 7.55 -7.63 13.30
CA ASP A 173 6.49 -8.66 13.29
C ASP A 173 5.96 -9.04 11.89
N ILE A 174 6.41 -8.39 10.80
CA ILE A 174 6.06 -8.82 9.43
C ILE A 174 6.67 -10.21 9.15
N GLY A 175 7.75 -10.56 9.87
CA GLY A 175 8.44 -11.83 9.74
C GLY A 175 7.69 -13.06 10.25
N ASN A 176 6.65 -12.92 11.09
CA ASN A 176 5.95 -14.09 11.63
C ASN A 176 4.50 -14.23 11.14
N ASP A 177 3.95 -13.24 10.43
CA ASP A 177 2.52 -13.20 10.12
C ASP A 177 2.14 -12.24 8.97
N LEU A 178 2.61 -12.58 7.76
CA LEU A 178 2.32 -11.80 6.55
C LEU A 178 0.81 -11.75 6.26
N THR A 179 0.12 -12.88 6.45
CA THR A 179 -1.34 -12.97 6.29
C THR A 179 -2.09 -11.98 7.17
N LYS A 180 -1.81 -11.87 8.47
CA LYS A 180 -2.50 -10.90 9.33
C LYS A 180 -2.28 -9.47 8.87
N TYR A 181 -1.06 -9.09 8.50
CA TYR A 181 -0.77 -7.75 8.03
C TYR A 181 -1.53 -7.45 6.72
N VAL A 182 -1.55 -8.39 5.78
CA VAL A 182 -2.32 -8.28 4.54
C VAL A 182 -3.81 -8.11 4.80
N VAL A 183 -4.38 -8.92 5.70
CA VAL A 183 -5.80 -8.82 6.08
C VAL A 183 -6.11 -7.42 6.65
N GLN A 184 -5.23 -6.88 7.49
CA GLN A 184 -5.40 -5.51 8.01
C GLN A 184 -5.39 -4.45 6.90
N GLU A 185 -4.47 -4.53 5.94
CA GLU A 185 -4.39 -3.57 4.84
C GLU A 185 -5.58 -3.67 3.86
N ILE A 186 -6.10 -4.88 3.62
CA ILE A 186 -7.34 -5.09 2.87
C ILE A 186 -8.54 -4.49 3.61
N LEU A 187 -8.64 -4.69 4.92
CA LEU A 187 -9.71 -4.11 5.75
C LEU A 187 -9.66 -2.58 5.74
N LYS A 188 -8.46 -1.98 5.88
CA LYS A 188 -8.27 -0.52 5.75
C LYS A 188 -8.75 -0.01 4.41
N ARG A 189 -8.39 -0.70 3.30
CA ARG A 189 -8.88 -0.34 1.96
C ARG A 189 -10.39 -0.44 1.87
N LYS A 190 -10.98 -1.52 2.37
CA LYS A 190 -12.44 -1.72 2.36
C LYS A 190 -13.15 -0.58 3.09
N CYS A 191 -12.66 -0.18 4.26
CA CYS A 191 -13.21 0.95 5.01
C CYS A 191 -13.13 2.25 4.20
N ALA A 192 -11.96 2.55 3.62
CA ALA A 192 -11.78 3.76 2.80
C ALA A 192 -12.74 3.80 1.60
N VAL A 193 -12.88 2.69 0.87
CA VAL A 193 -13.81 2.57 -0.28
C VAL A 193 -15.25 2.73 0.16
N SER A 194 -15.64 2.15 1.31
CA SER A 194 -16.99 2.31 1.85
C SER A 194 -17.28 3.76 2.25
N CYS A 195 -16.32 4.46 2.86
CA CYS A 195 -16.47 5.87 3.18
C CYS A 195 -16.67 6.74 1.93
N ILE A 196 -15.88 6.49 0.88
CA ILE A 196 -16.00 7.19 -0.41
C ILE A 196 -17.41 6.96 -1.00
N SER A 197 -17.88 5.71 -1.02
CA SER A 197 -19.20 5.37 -1.54
C SER A 197 -20.34 6.06 -0.77
N THR A 198 -20.24 6.18 0.55
CA THR A 198 -21.20 6.93 1.38
C THR A 198 -21.19 8.42 1.03
N VAL A 199 -20.01 9.03 0.86
CA VAL A 199 -19.87 10.44 0.47
C VAL A 199 -20.44 10.67 -0.94
N GLU A 200 -20.15 9.79 -1.89
CA GLU A 200 -20.71 9.84 -3.25
C GLU A 200 -22.24 9.76 -3.23
N THR A 201 -22.80 8.87 -2.42
CA THR A 201 -24.26 8.75 -2.25
C THR A 201 -24.86 10.04 -1.68
N GLY A 202 -24.23 10.63 -0.65
CA GLY A 202 -24.67 11.91 -0.07
C GLY A 202 -24.60 13.07 -1.07
N LEU A 203 -23.54 13.13 -1.88
CA LEU A 203 -23.38 14.12 -2.94
C LEU A 203 -24.42 13.97 -4.05
N ASP A 204 -24.77 12.73 -4.43
CA ASP A 204 -25.82 12.47 -5.42
C ASP A 204 -27.19 12.95 -4.90
N ILE A 205 -27.52 12.67 -3.63
CA ILE A 205 -28.74 13.19 -2.99
C ILE A 205 -28.76 14.72 -3.00
N LEU A 206 -27.67 15.37 -2.63
CA LEU A 206 -27.57 16.83 -2.62
C LEU A 206 -27.71 17.42 -4.04
N SER A 207 -27.02 16.83 -5.01
CA SER A 207 -27.08 17.22 -6.43
C SER A 207 -28.49 17.12 -6.98
N ASN A 208 -29.17 16.00 -6.73
CA ASN A 208 -30.56 15.81 -7.15
C ASN A 208 -31.49 16.82 -6.46
N THR A 209 -31.26 17.13 -5.18
CA THR A 209 -32.05 18.15 -4.44
C THR A 209 -31.87 19.55 -5.03
N ILE A 210 -30.64 19.96 -5.34
CA ILE A 210 -30.36 21.26 -5.97
C ILE A 210 -30.98 21.34 -7.36
N ARG A 211 -30.89 20.27 -8.17
CA ARG A 211 -31.51 20.22 -9.49
C ARG A 211 -33.03 20.42 -9.40
N HIS A 212 -33.69 19.71 -8.49
CA HIS A 212 -35.13 19.84 -8.28
C HIS A 212 -35.55 21.18 -7.66
N GLY A 213 -34.73 21.76 -6.76
CA GLY A 213 -34.96 23.12 -6.24
C GLY A 213 -34.89 24.17 -7.34
N SER A 214 -33.90 24.08 -8.24
CA SER A 214 -33.76 24.99 -9.37
C SER A 214 -34.88 24.86 -10.41
N GLU A 215 -35.40 23.65 -10.65
CA GLU A 215 -36.57 23.42 -11.52
C GLU A 215 -37.85 24.00 -10.90
N SER A 216 -38.03 23.84 -9.58
CA SER A 216 -39.16 24.42 -8.84
C SER A 216 -39.14 25.94 -8.89
N ASP A 217 -38.00 26.58 -8.63
CA ASP A 217 -37.87 28.05 -8.64
C ASP A 217 -38.04 28.63 -10.05
N ASN A 218 -37.55 27.95 -11.09
CA ASN A 218 -37.76 28.35 -12.48
C ASN A 218 -39.22 28.22 -12.93
N ASN A 219 -39.94 27.20 -12.46
CA ASN A 219 -41.37 27.06 -12.73
C ASN A 219 -42.20 28.14 -12.03
N LEU A 220 -41.86 28.47 -10.78
CA LEU A 220 -42.53 29.52 -10.00
C LEU A 220 -42.29 30.92 -10.60
N LEU A 221 -41.07 31.19 -11.08
CA LEU A 221 -40.74 32.43 -11.80
C LEU A 221 -41.47 32.51 -13.16
N ASN A 222 -41.59 31.40 -13.91
CA ASN A 222 -42.32 31.36 -15.17
C ASN A 222 -43.85 31.51 -14.99
N GLU A 223 -44.43 30.94 -13.94
CA GLU A 223 -45.84 31.17 -13.59
C GLU A 223 -46.12 32.64 -13.25
N GLN A 224 -45.23 33.29 -12.48
CA GLN A 224 -45.38 34.72 -12.17
C GLN A 224 -45.22 35.62 -13.41
N LEU A 225 -44.33 35.27 -14.35
CA LEU A 225 -44.15 36.00 -15.61
C LEU A 225 -45.33 35.85 -16.58
N ASN A 226 -46.03 34.71 -16.53
CA ASN A 226 -47.24 34.47 -17.34
C ASN A 226 -48.48 35.18 -16.77
N HIS A 227 -48.58 35.32 -15.45
CA HIS A 227 -49.65 36.10 -14.82
C HIS A 227 -49.48 37.62 -14.92
N GLY A 228 -48.27 38.12 -15.21
CA GLY A 228 -48.01 39.55 -15.45
C GLY A 228 -48.31 40.05 -16.87
N LYS A 229 -48.74 39.18 -17.80
CA LYS A 229 -49.01 39.52 -19.21
C LYS A 229 -50.50 39.47 -19.61
N ALA A 230 -51.43 39.51 -18.67
CA ALA A 230 -52.85 39.67 -18.99
C ALA A 230 -53.14 41.15 -19.35
N PRO A 231 -53.67 41.46 -20.55
CA PRO A 231 -53.94 42.84 -20.94
C PRO A 231 -55.24 43.33 -20.31
N THR A 232 -55.19 44.49 -19.66
CA THR A 232 -56.36 45.36 -19.44
C THR A 232 -56.81 46.01 -20.74
#